data_AF-A0A972VJ62-F1
#
_entry.id   AF-A0A972VJ62-F1
#
_cell.length_a   1.000
_cell.length_b   1.000
_cell.length_c   1.000
_cell.angle_alpha   90.00
_cell.angle_beta   90.00
_cell.angle_gamma   90.00
#
_symmetry.space_group_name_H-M   'P 1'
#
loop_
_entity.id
_entity.type
_entity.pdbx_description
1 polymer ?
#
loop_
_entity_poly.entity_id
_entity_poly.type
_entity_poly.pdbx_seq_one_letter_code
_entity_poly.pdbx_strand_id
1 'polypeptide(L)'
;MKENDPVLRVIKQLINPPFNDTEIVYEPSIKYLRPIDKVSVYEGEAEKNGNDFTIWEKVSDEIPFDYSHFVLRIKSKDFYQYYIEMDNEDFIKWFNTIIYCYIREKKKYYDLTDTWTKTSVWFLPFQAFEDWLTSKSINPDLISMPPDFIGSRVKLPKLGYDLIKALIKMGTTKHNDLVLELDKVGIKKSYRDSLTRIFRKEPAKSFLREEIVIDGGYWSLKNPETVLDKITK
;
A
#
# COMPACT_ATOMS: atom_id res chain seq x y z
N MET A 1 -12.95 7.05 9.70
CA MET A 1 -11.58 6.46 9.70
C MET A 1 -10.69 7.41 8.92
N LYS A 2 -9.65 8.01 9.51
CA LYS A 2 -8.75 8.88 8.73
C LYS A 2 -7.85 8.00 7.86
N GLU A 3 -8.17 7.88 6.57
CA GLU A 3 -7.27 7.28 5.58
C GLU A 3 -6.09 8.21 5.34
N ASN A 4 -5.05 8.03 6.16
CA ASN A 4 -3.82 8.81 6.08
C ASN A 4 -2.77 8.18 5.14
N ASP A 5 -3.08 7.07 4.45
CA ASP A 5 -2.14 6.46 3.51
C ASP A 5 -2.13 7.23 2.18
N PRO A 6 -1.02 7.90 1.83
CA PRO A 6 -0.94 8.72 0.62
C PRO A 6 -1.07 7.89 -0.67
N VAL A 7 -0.59 6.64 -0.67
CA VAL A 7 -0.67 5.75 -1.84
C VAL A 7 -2.11 5.31 -2.06
N LEU A 8 -2.82 4.92 -1.00
CA LEU A 8 -4.22 4.52 -1.11
C LEU A 8 -5.11 5.68 -1.62
N ARG A 9 -4.85 6.92 -1.18
CA ARG A 9 -5.58 8.10 -1.68
C ARG A 9 -5.36 8.32 -3.18
N VAL A 10 -4.15 8.08 -3.67
CA VAL A 10 -3.84 8.18 -5.10
C VAL A 10 -4.48 7.02 -5.87
N ILE A 11 -4.38 5.79 -5.38
CA ILE A 11 -5.04 4.62 -5.98
C ILE A 11 -6.54 4.84 -6.13
N LYS A 12 -7.21 5.42 -5.12
CA LYS A 12 -8.64 5.74 -5.19
C LYS A 12 -8.96 6.73 -6.30
N GLN A 13 -8.12 7.73 -6.51
CA GLN A 13 -8.30 8.69 -7.61
C GLN A 13 -8.05 8.03 -8.97
N LEU A 14 -7.10 7.10 -9.07
CA LEU A 14 -6.82 6.33 -10.28
C LEU A 14 -7.98 5.43 -10.71
N ILE A 15 -8.67 4.78 -9.76
CA ILE A 15 -9.76 3.84 -10.10
C ILE A 15 -11.15 4.49 -10.16
N ASN A 16 -11.31 5.67 -9.58
CA ASN A 16 -12.54 6.46 -9.62
C ASN A 16 -12.20 7.90 -10.06
N PRO A 17 -12.17 8.16 -11.38
CA PRO A 17 -12.00 9.50 -11.90
C PRO A 17 -13.09 10.44 -11.35
N PRO A 18 -12.78 11.69 -11.00
CA PRO A 18 -13.71 12.65 -10.40
C PRO A 18 -14.85 13.13 -11.33
N PHE A 19 -15.07 12.46 -12.48
CA PHE A 19 -16.13 12.78 -13.43
C PHE A 19 -17.43 11.99 -13.20
N ASN A 20 -17.46 11.07 -12.22
CA ASN A 20 -18.70 10.43 -11.77
C ASN A 20 -19.08 11.00 -10.40
N ASP A 21 -20.20 11.74 -10.33
CA ASP A 21 -20.80 12.33 -9.12
C ASP A 21 -21.30 11.29 -8.09
N THR A 22 -20.83 10.05 -8.15
CA THR A 22 -21.18 8.99 -7.20
C THR A 22 -20.01 8.78 -6.24
N GLU A 23 -20.11 9.35 -5.04
CA GLU A 23 -19.21 9.21 -3.88
C GLU A 23 -19.08 7.78 -3.32
N ILE A 24 -19.17 6.75 -4.16
CA ILE A 24 -19.10 5.35 -3.72
C ILE A 24 -17.83 4.71 -4.29
N VAL A 25 -16.80 4.63 -3.44
CA VAL A 25 -15.66 3.74 -3.66
C VAL A 25 -16.16 2.31 -3.52
N TYR A 26 -16.42 1.64 -4.63
CA TYR A 26 -16.66 0.20 -4.64
C TYR A 26 -15.29 -0.50 -4.65
N GLU A 27 -14.98 -1.29 -3.61
CA GLU A 27 -13.83 -2.24 -3.61
C GLU A 27 -13.67 -3.04 -4.92
N PRO A 28 -14.76 -3.42 -5.64
CA PRO A 28 -14.68 -4.01 -6.98
C PRO A 28 -13.93 -3.20 -8.04
N SER A 29 -13.75 -1.88 -7.87
CA SER A 29 -13.04 -1.03 -8.85
C SER A 29 -11.53 -1.20 -8.82
N ILE A 30 -10.96 -1.72 -7.72
CA ILE A 30 -9.51 -1.95 -7.59
C ILE A 30 -8.98 -2.84 -8.72
N LYS A 31 -9.79 -3.80 -9.21
CA LYS A 31 -9.39 -4.71 -10.28
C LYS A 31 -9.04 -4.01 -11.62
N TYR A 32 -9.51 -2.77 -11.79
CA TYR A 32 -9.24 -1.93 -12.95
C TYR A 32 -8.01 -1.04 -12.79
N LEU A 33 -7.35 -1.03 -11.63
CA LEU A 33 -6.10 -0.32 -11.45
C LEU A 33 -5.06 -0.84 -12.46
N ARG A 34 -4.40 0.09 -13.16
CA ARG A 34 -3.37 -0.17 -14.17
C ARG A 34 -2.17 0.76 -13.96
N PRO A 35 -0.97 0.35 -14.41
CA PRO A 35 0.18 1.25 -14.51
C PRO A 35 -0.13 2.45 -15.39
N ILE A 36 0.49 3.59 -15.07
CA ILE A 36 0.36 4.80 -15.89
C ILE A 36 1.51 4.87 -16.90
N ASP A 37 1.24 5.42 -18.09
CA ASP A 37 2.25 5.53 -19.15
C ASP A 37 2.59 6.97 -19.52
N LYS A 38 1.77 7.94 -19.08
CA LYS A 38 1.93 9.36 -19.42
C LYS A 38 1.47 10.26 -18.30
N VAL A 39 2.23 11.32 -18.07
CA VAL A 39 1.90 12.46 -17.20
C VAL A 39 1.99 13.75 -18.01
N SER A 40 1.24 14.79 -17.61
CA SER A 40 1.35 16.11 -18.25
C SER A 40 2.78 16.64 -18.17
N VAL A 41 3.20 17.36 -19.20
CA VAL A 41 4.43 18.17 -19.14
C VAL A 41 4.09 19.44 -18.37
N TYR A 42 4.84 19.75 -17.33
CA TYR A 42 4.67 20.99 -16.59
C TYR A 42 5.13 22.17 -17.48
N GLU A 43 4.19 22.93 -18.03
CA GLU A 43 4.46 24.16 -18.80
C GLU A 43 3.72 25.36 -18.17
N GLY A 44 4.30 25.95 -17.10
CA GLY A 44 4.04 27.35 -16.74
C GLY A 44 3.49 27.64 -15.34
N GLU A 45 3.54 28.94 -14.98
CA GLU A 45 3.30 29.51 -13.65
C GLU A 45 1.87 29.35 -13.09
N ALA A 46 0.91 28.86 -13.89
CA ALA A 46 -0.51 28.80 -13.56
C ALA A 46 -0.89 27.66 -12.60
N GLU A 47 -0.02 26.66 -12.40
CA GLU A 47 -0.23 25.55 -11.45
C GLU A 47 0.45 25.79 -10.09
N LYS A 48 1.02 26.97 -9.83
CA LYS A 48 1.75 27.33 -8.58
C LYS A 48 0.93 27.20 -7.27
N ASN A 49 -0.38 26.94 -7.34
CA ASN A 49 -1.25 26.74 -6.17
C ASN A 49 -1.66 25.28 -5.92
N GLY A 50 -1.35 24.33 -6.81
CA GLY A 50 -1.97 23.00 -6.81
C GLY A 50 -1.04 21.91 -6.31
N ASN A 51 -1.38 21.26 -5.19
CA ASN A 51 -0.79 19.97 -4.81
C ASN A 51 -1.31 18.84 -5.73
N ASP A 52 -1.31 19.04 -7.04
CA ASP A 52 -1.91 18.15 -8.02
C ASP A 52 -1.16 18.07 -9.34
N PHE A 53 -1.29 16.92 -10.00
CA PHE A 53 -0.67 16.63 -11.29
C PHE A 53 -1.65 15.84 -12.17
N THR A 54 -1.41 15.84 -13.47
CA THR A 54 -2.33 15.25 -14.44
C THR A 54 -1.73 14.01 -15.09
N ILE A 55 -2.52 12.93 -15.13
CA ILE A 55 -2.18 11.65 -15.75
C ILE A 55 -3.05 11.47 -16.99
N TRP A 56 -2.48 10.88 -18.03
CA TRP A 56 -3.19 10.49 -19.23
C TRP A 56 -3.32 8.97 -19.27
N GLU A 57 -4.54 8.46 -19.21
CA GLU A 57 -4.80 7.03 -19.29
C GLU A 57 -5.16 6.65 -20.73
N LYS A 58 -4.39 5.75 -21.34
CA LYS A 58 -4.70 5.19 -22.66
C LYS A 58 -5.50 3.90 -22.46
N VAL A 59 -6.82 3.99 -22.65
CA VAL A 59 -7.75 2.87 -22.41
C VAL A 59 -7.65 1.77 -23.48
N SER A 60 -7.18 2.10 -24.69
CA SER A 60 -6.93 1.14 -25.78
C SER A 60 -6.08 1.78 -26.89
N ASP A 61 -5.35 0.96 -27.66
CA ASP A 61 -4.71 1.38 -28.93
C ASP A 61 -5.72 1.64 -30.06
N GLU A 62 -6.96 1.16 -29.92
CA GLU A 62 -7.98 1.18 -30.98
C GLU A 62 -8.91 2.42 -30.93
N ILE A 63 -8.84 3.23 -29.86
CA ILE A 63 -9.70 4.41 -29.69
C ILE A 63 -8.91 5.68 -30.04
N PRO A 64 -9.38 6.51 -30.98
CA PRO A 64 -8.74 7.78 -31.32
C PRO A 64 -8.66 8.73 -30.12
N PHE A 65 -7.54 9.44 -29.99
CA PHE A 65 -7.29 10.37 -28.90
C PHE A 65 -8.25 11.58 -28.95
N ASP A 66 -9.14 11.69 -27.96
CA ASP A 66 -10.01 12.85 -27.74
C ASP A 66 -9.65 13.51 -26.40
N TYR A 67 -9.28 14.79 -26.45
CA TYR A 67 -8.86 15.61 -25.31
C TYR A 67 -9.90 15.68 -24.18
N SER A 68 -11.18 15.41 -24.46
CA SER A 68 -12.27 15.52 -23.47
C SER A 68 -12.49 14.27 -22.60
N HIS A 69 -11.80 13.15 -22.88
CA HIS A 69 -12.17 11.85 -22.30
C HIS A 69 -11.09 11.15 -21.45
N PHE A 70 -9.85 11.64 -21.37
CA PHE A 70 -8.73 10.78 -20.91
C PHE A 70 -7.70 11.48 -20.00
N VAL A 71 -8.15 12.48 -19.23
CA VAL A 71 -7.31 13.32 -18.36
C VAL A 71 -7.72 13.15 -16.91
N LEU A 72 -6.88 12.52 -16.10
CA LEU A 72 -7.13 12.36 -14.67
C LEU A 72 -6.26 13.31 -13.86
N ARG A 73 -6.89 14.21 -13.10
CA ARG A 73 -6.21 15.10 -12.15
C ARG A 73 -6.06 14.42 -10.80
N ILE A 74 -4.83 14.14 -10.39
CA ILE A 74 -4.48 13.57 -9.09
C ILE A 74 -4.13 14.67 -8.11
N LYS A 75 -4.88 14.79 -7.02
CA LYS A 75 -4.58 15.66 -5.88
C LYS A 75 -3.79 14.89 -4.84
N SER A 76 -2.50 15.17 -4.72
CA SER A 76 -1.63 14.56 -3.73
C SER A 76 -0.37 15.38 -3.47
N LYS A 77 -0.31 16.04 -2.31
CA LYS A 77 0.89 16.78 -1.86
C LYS A 77 2.12 15.86 -1.75
N ASP A 78 1.90 14.62 -1.31
CA ASP A 78 2.98 13.65 -1.08
C ASP A 78 3.64 13.18 -2.37
N PHE A 79 2.93 13.24 -3.50
CA PHE A 79 3.44 12.84 -4.82
C PHE A 79 3.79 14.04 -5.70
N TYR A 80 3.14 15.18 -5.50
CA TYR A 80 3.35 16.38 -6.30
C TYR A 80 4.79 16.88 -6.25
N GLN A 81 5.44 16.84 -5.09
CA GLN A 81 6.85 17.23 -4.98
C GLN A 81 7.76 16.40 -5.89
N TYR A 82 7.54 15.08 -5.96
CA TYR A 82 8.30 14.20 -6.85
C TYR A 82 7.98 14.46 -8.32
N TYR A 83 6.72 14.78 -8.64
CA TYR A 83 6.30 15.13 -10.00
C TYR A 83 7.02 16.37 -10.53
N ILE A 84 7.25 17.39 -9.70
CA ILE A 84 7.96 18.61 -10.12
C ILE A 84 9.49 18.48 -10.11
N GLU A 85 10.05 17.55 -9.32
CA GLU A 85 11.50 17.38 -9.15
C GLU A 85 12.12 16.38 -10.13
N MET A 86 11.33 15.41 -10.61
CA MET A 86 11.79 14.35 -11.52
C MET A 86 11.44 14.69 -12.98
N ASP A 87 12.20 14.13 -13.93
CA ASP A 87 11.70 14.07 -15.29
C ASP A 87 10.49 13.13 -15.39
N ASN A 88 9.70 13.29 -16.45
CA ASN A 88 8.45 12.56 -16.60
C ASN A 88 8.64 11.03 -16.64
N GLU A 89 9.69 10.53 -17.28
CA GLU A 89 9.92 9.09 -17.41
C GLU A 89 10.32 8.48 -16.07
N ASP A 90 11.22 9.16 -15.35
CA ASP A 90 11.63 8.78 -14.00
C ASP A 90 10.47 8.88 -13.01
N PHE A 91 9.64 9.92 -13.08
CA PHE A 91 8.45 10.03 -12.25
C PHE A 91 7.47 8.89 -12.51
N ILE A 92 7.16 8.57 -13.77
CA ILE A 92 6.26 7.44 -14.12
C ILE A 92 6.80 6.13 -13.55
N LYS A 93 8.10 5.88 -13.72
CA LYS A 93 8.76 4.68 -13.19
C LYS A 93 8.70 4.63 -11.68
N TRP A 94 9.02 5.73 -11.01
CA TRP A 94 8.96 5.86 -9.56
C TRP A 94 7.53 5.67 -9.05
N PHE A 95 6.55 6.34 -9.65
CA PHE A 95 5.14 6.30 -9.29
C PHE A 95 4.55 4.89 -9.41
N ASN A 96 4.74 4.22 -10.55
CA ASN A 96 4.29 2.85 -10.74
C ASN A 96 4.99 1.88 -9.78
N THR A 97 6.26 2.14 -9.44
CA THR A 97 7.01 1.38 -8.43
C THR A 97 6.40 1.52 -7.03
N ILE A 98 6.00 2.72 -6.62
CA ILE A 98 5.32 2.98 -5.34
C ILE A 98 4.01 2.18 -5.26
N ILE A 99 3.19 2.26 -6.31
CA ILE A 99 1.90 1.55 -6.38
C ILE A 99 2.13 0.03 -6.39
N TYR A 100 3.07 -0.48 -7.19
CA TYR A 100 3.40 -1.90 -7.20
C TYR A 100 3.85 -2.40 -5.81
N CYS A 101 4.71 -1.64 -5.12
CA CYS A 101 5.11 -1.96 -3.75
C CYS A 101 3.90 -2.08 -2.82
N TYR A 102 2.94 -1.16 -2.94
CA TYR A 102 1.70 -1.20 -2.17
C TYR A 102 0.88 -2.47 -2.47
N ILE A 103 0.66 -2.80 -3.76
CA ILE A 103 -0.06 -4.00 -4.17
C ILE A 103 0.67 -5.28 -3.70
N ARG A 104 2.01 -5.31 -3.75
CA ARG A 104 2.82 -6.44 -3.27
C ARG A 104 2.67 -6.65 -1.76
N GLU A 105 2.57 -5.58 -0.97
CA GLU A 105 2.23 -5.71 0.46
C GLU A 105 0.81 -6.27 0.67
N LYS A 106 -0.17 -5.87 -0.16
CA LYS A 106 -1.50 -6.48 -0.15
C LYS A 106 -1.42 -7.97 -0.45
N LYS A 107 -0.69 -8.37 -1.50
CA LYS A 107 -0.49 -9.79 -1.82
C LYS A 107 0.05 -10.58 -0.63
N LYS A 108 1.03 -10.06 0.12
CA LYS A 108 1.56 -10.73 1.32
C LYS A 108 0.47 -11.01 2.36
N TYR A 109 -0.50 -10.12 2.54
CA TYR A 109 -1.65 -10.38 3.42
C TYR A 109 -2.46 -11.59 2.93
N TYR A 110 -2.85 -11.60 1.65
CA TYR A 110 -3.62 -12.71 1.06
C TYR A 110 -2.85 -14.02 1.06
N ASP A 111 -1.52 -13.99 0.86
CA ASP A 111 -0.65 -15.17 0.94
C ASP A 111 -0.64 -15.74 2.39
N LEU A 112 -0.62 -14.88 3.41
CA LEU A 112 -0.63 -15.31 4.82
C LEU A 112 -1.94 -16.00 5.22
N THR A 113 -3.05 -15.60 4.59
CA THR A 113 -4.38 -16.15 4.83
C THR A 113 -4.79 -17.23 3.84
N ASP A 114 -3.92 -17.59 2.89
CA ASP A 114 -4.21 -18.53 1.79
C ASP A 114 -5.44 -18.15 0.95
N THR A 115 -5.62 -16.85 0.71
CA THR A 115 -6.77 -16.28 -0.03
C THR A 115 -6.36 -15.53 -1.30
N TRP A 116 -5.12 -15.69 -1.76
CA TRP A 116 -4.65 -15.12 -3.03
C TRP A 116 -5.15 -15.96 -4.21
N THR A 117 -6.22 -15.51 -4.85
CA THR A 117 -6.85 -16.21 -5.99
C THR A 117 -7.20 -15.22 -7.10
N LYS A 118 -7.62 -15.74 -8.26
CA LYS A 118 -8.06 -14.89 -9.39
C LYS A 118 -9.26 -13.99 -9.05
N THR A 119 -10.00 -14.29 -7.98
CA THR A 119 -11.12 -13.46 -7.52
C THR A 119 -10.70 -12.37 -6.54
N SER A 120 -9.46 -12.39 -6.04
CA SER A 120 -8.92 -11.31 -5.20
C SER A 120 -8.88 -10.00 -5.99
N VAL A 121 -9.40 -8.91 -5.41
CA VAL A 121 -9.48 -7.61 -6.09
C VAL A 121 -8.11 -7.07 -6.54
N TRP A 122 -7.04 -7.49 -5.87
CA TRP A 122 -5.66 -7.14 -6.15
C TRP A 122 -4.96 -8.04 -7.19
N PHE A 123 -5.57 -9.16 -7.60
CA PHE A 123 -4.94 -10.13 -8.48
C PHE A 123 -4.60 -9.54 -9.86
N LEU A 124 -5.60 -8.96 -10.54
CA LEU A 124 -5.41 -8.36 -11.87
C LEU A 124 -4.46 -7.14 -11.85
N PRO A 125 -4.58 -6.21 -10.88
CA PRO A 125 -3.60 -5.13 -10.74
C PRO A 125 -2.18 -5.65 -10.53
N PHE A 126 -1.99 -6.65 -9.68
CA PHE A 126 -0.65 -7.21 -9.43
C PHE A 126 0.00 -7.70 -10.74
N GLN A 127 -0.74 -8.48 -11.55
CA GLN A 127 -0.25 -8.95 -12.84
C GLN A 127 0.07 -7.79 -13.80
N ALA A 128 -0.83 -6.81 -13.93
CA ALA A 128 -0.63 -5.68 -14.84
C ALA A 128 0.64 -4.87 -14.51
N PHE A 129 0.93 -4.68 -13.21
CA PHE A 129 2.16 -3.99 -12.80
C PHE A 129 3.41 -4.86 -12.97
N GLU A 130 3.36 -6.17 -12.74
CA GLU A 130 4.49 -7.07 -13.03
C GLU A 130 4.84 -7.08 -14.53
N ASP A 131 3.82 -7.17 -15.39
CA ASP A 131 3.98 -7.14 -16.84
C ASP A 131 4.60 -5.81 -17.29
N TRP A 132 4.09 -4.69 -16.76
CA TRP A 132 4.63 -3.37 -17.06
C TRP A 132 6.08 -3.20 -16.61
N LEU A 133 6.43 -3.60 -15.39
CA LEU A 133 7.80 -3.55 -14.88
C LEU A 133 8.74 -4.40 -15.74
N THR A 134 8.30 -5.60 -16.10
CA THR A 134 9.06 -6.50 -16.98
C THR A 134 9.25 -5.88 -18.36
N SER A 135 8.23 -5.22 -18.92
CA SER A 135 8.33 -4.50 -20.20
C SER A 135 9.35 -3.35 -20.16
N LYS A 136 9.57 -2.76 -18.99
CA LYS A 136 10.58 -1.71 -18.74
C LYS A 136 11.93 -2.28 -18.31
N SER A 137 12.13 -3.61 -18.39
CA SER A 137 13.34 -4.31 -17.93
C SER A 137 13.66 -4.08 -16.45
N ILE A 138 12.64 -3.87 -15.61
CA ILE A 138 12.76 -3.72 -14.17
C ILE A 138 12.35 -5.05 -13.52
N ASN A 139 13.25 -5.67 -12.75
CA ASN A 139 12.94 -6.92 -12.06
C ASN A 139 12.04 -6.66 -10.83
N PRO A 140 10.78 -7.15 -10.81
CA PRO A 140 9.84 -6.90 -9.72
C PRO A 140 10.29 -7.42 -8.35
N ASP A 141 11.10 -8.49 -8.33
CA ASP A 141 11.58 -9.09 -7.08
C ASP A 141 12.57 -8.20 -6.32
N LEU A 142 13.33 -7.39 -7.07
CA LEU A 142 14.37 -6.49 -6.55
C LEU A 142 13.81 -5.12 -6.14
N ILE A 143 12.55 -4.85 -6.46
CA ILE A 143 11.91 -3.59 -6.11
C ILE A 143 11.59 -3.55 -4.61
N SER A 144 11.95 -2.44 -3.99
CA SER A 144 11.56 -2.07 -2.63
C SER A 144 10.92 -0.69 -2.63
N MET A 145 10.12 -0.41 -1.59
CA MET A 145 9.62 0.95 -1.36
C MET A 145 10.82 1.92 -1.30
N PRO A 146 10.84 3.00 -2.11
CA PRO A 146 11.86 4.02 -2.03
C PRO A 146 11.98 4.55 -0.59
N PRO A 147 13.21 4.64 -0.05
CA PRO A 147 13.44 4.97 1.36
C PRO A 147 12.92 6.37 1.73
N ASP A 148 12.83 7.27 0.74
CA ASP A 148 12.47 8.67 0.94
C ASP A 148 10.97 8.94 0.79
N PHE A 149 10.18 7.97 0.33
CA PHE A 149 8.74 8.16 0.18
C PHE A 149 8.06 8.21 1.55
N ILE A 150 7.48 9.37 1.86
CA ILE A 150 6.82 9.69 3.13
C ILE A 150 5.47 8.96 3.20
N GLY A 151 5.51 7.67 3.51
CA GLY A 151 4.42 6.95 4.14
C GLY A 151 4.84 6.68 5.57
N SER A 152 4.07 7.13 6.56
CA SER A 152 4.38 7.06 8.00
C SER A 152 4.38 5.63 8.56
N ARG A 153 5.20 4.75 7.98
CA ARG A 153 5.28 3.35 8.36
C ARG A 153 6.11 3.22 9.63
N VAL A 154 5.53 2.56 10.62
CA VAL A 154 6.20 2.30 11.88
C VAL A 154 7.23 1.20 11.66
N LYS A 155 8.50 1.51 11.92
CA LYS A 155 9.55 0.49 11.97
C LYS A 155 9.38 -0.34 13.23
N LEU A 156 8.96 -1.59 13.06
CA LEU A 156 8.84 -2.56 14.15
C LEU A 156 10.12 -3.39 14.30
N PRO A 157 10.46 -3.86 15.51
CA PRO A 157 11.47 -4.90 15.64
C PRO A 157 11.01 -6.16 14.90
N LYS A 158 11.95 -6.97 14.40
CA LYS A 158 11.66 -8.23 13.68
C LYS A 158 10.60 -9.08 14.37
N LEU A 159 10.72 -9.26 15.68
CA LEU A 159 9.77 -10.06 16.47
C LEU A 159 8.37 -9.43 16.55
N GLY A 160 8.28 -8.09 16.47
CA GLY A 160 7.01 -7.39 16.36
C GLY A 160 6.35 -7.67 15.03
N TYR A 161 7.12 -7.63 13.93
CA TYR A 161 6.63 -8.01 12.61
C TYR A 161 6.15 -9.46 12.54
N ASP A 162 6.90 -10.40 13.16
CA ASP A 162 6.52 -11.81 13.23
C ASP A 162 5.24 -12.01 14.07
N LEU A 163 5.05 -11.24 15.15
CA LEU A 163 3.80 -11.23 15.94
C LEU A 163 2.60 -10.79 15.10
N ILE A 164 2.74 -9.71 14.31
CA ILE A 164 1.65 -9.26 13.43
C ILE A 164 1.29 -10.32 12.39
N LYS A 165 2.28 -10.99 11.79
CA LYS A 165 2.01 -12.10 10.87
C LYS A 165 1.25 -13.25 11.52
N ALA A 166 1.62 -13.62 12.75
CA ALA A 166 0.92 -14.66 13.49
C ALA A 166 -0.54 -14.26 13.75
N LEU A 167 -0.79 -13.01 14.14
CA LEU A 167 -2.16 -12.51 14.35
C LEU A 167 -2.99 -12.42 13.06
N ILE A 168 -2.39 -12.08 11.91
CA ILE A 168 -3.08 -12.12 10.61
C ILE A 168 -3.55 -13.54 10.31
N LYS A 169 -2.67 -14.52 10.48
CA LYS A 169 -2.95 -15.93 10.19
C LYS A 169 -3.95 -16.56 11.16
N MET A 170 -3.83 -16.24 12.45
CA MET A 170 -4.61 -16.89 13.51
C MET A 170 -5.90 -16.15 13.86
N GLY A 171 -6.05 -14.89 13.44
CA GLY A 171 -7.15 -14.02 13.87
C GLY A 171 -7.07 -13.73 15.38
N THR A 172 -8.23 -13.71 16.04
CA THR A 172 -8.31 -13.58 17.50
C THR A 172 -7.81 -14.86 18.16
N THR A 173 -6.74 -14.78 18.93
CA THR A 173 -6.07 -15.95 19.52
C THR A 173 -5.68 -15.73 20.96
N LYS A 174 -5.55 -16.81 21.75
CA LYS A 174 -5.07 -16.71 23.14
C LYS A 174 -3.59 -16.39 23.17
N HIS A 175 -3.17 -15.67 24.21
CA HIS A 175 -1.76 -15.35 24.45
C HIS A 175 -0.83 -16.58 24.36
N ASN A 176 -1.20 -17.71 24.97
CA ASN A 176 -0.37 -18.92 24.97
C ASN A 176 -0.23 -19.53 23.56
N ASP A 177 -1.31 -19.52 22.77
CA ASP A 177 -1.29 -20.05 21.40
C ASP A 177 -0.41 -19.15 20.50
N LEU A 178 -0.50 -17.83 20.68
CA LEU A 178 0.36 -16.86 20.01
C LEU A 178 1.83 -17.04 20.40
N VAL A 179 2.12 -17.29 21.68
CA VAL A 179 3.48 -17.60 22.16
C VAL A 179 4.02 -18.87 21.48
N LEU A 180 3.20 -19.91 21.33
CA LEU A 180 3.59 -21.15 20.66
C LEU A 180 3.89 -20.93 19.17
N GLU A 181 3.08 -20.14 18.47
CA GLU A 181 3.34 -19.79 17.07
C GLU A 181 4.64 -19.00 16.93
N LEU A 182 4.88 -18.04 17.82
CA LEU A 182 6.10 -17.24 17.80
C LEU A 182 7.34 -18.05 18.23
N ASP A 183 7.19 -19.10 19.03
CA ASP A 183 8.32 -19.97 19.40
C ASP A 183 8.94 -20.67 18.18
N LYS A 184 8.14 -20.91 17.13
CA LYS A 184 8.61 -21.45 15.84
C LYS A 184 9.64 -20.54 15.15
N VAL A 185 9.64 -19.24 15.45
CA VAL A 185 10.62 -18.26 14.93
C VAL A 185 11.67 -17.83 15.97
N GLY A 186 11.70 -18.48 17.14
CA GLY A 186 12.77 -18.35 18.13
C GLY A 186 12.64 -17.17 19.10
N ILE A 187 11.51 -17.03 19.80
CA ILE A 187 11.33 -15.96 20.80
C ILE A 187 12.12 -16.22 22.08
N LYS A 188 12.62 -15.15 22.70
CA LYS A 188 13.26 -15.24 24.02
C LYS A 188 12.25 -15.58 25.12
N LYS A 189 12.63 -16.43 26.08
CA LYS A 189 11.81 -16.78 27.25
C LYS A 189 11.25 -15.56 27.99
N SER A 190 12.04 -14.48 28.11
CA SER A 190 11.65 -13.23 28.77
C SER A 190 10.43 -12.51 28.16
N TYR A 191 10.07 -12.84 26.92
CA TYR A 191 8.90 -12.28 26.23
C TYR A 191 7.66 -13.16 26.33
N ARG A 192 7.80 -14.43 26.75
CA ARG A 192 6.68 -15.39 26.77
C ARG A 192 5.57 -14.98 27.73
N ASP A 193 5.92 -14.36 28.86
CA ASP A 193 4.90 -13.90 29.84
C ASP A 193 4.22 -12.59 29.42
N SER A 194 4.85 -11.82 28.53
CA SER A 194 4.36 -10.50 28.14
C SER A 194 4.91 -10.09 26.78
N LEU A 195 4.13 -10.38 25.74
CA LEU A 195 4.49 -10.06 24.35
C LEU A 195 4.49 -8.55 24.08
N THR A 196 3.81 -7.74 24.91
CA THR A 196 3.86 -6.27 24.80
C THR A 196 5.28 -5.72 24.95
N ARG A 197 6.16 -6.42 25.67
CA ARG A 197 7.60 -6.08 25.83
C ARG A 197 8.39 -6.07 24.52
N ILE A 198 7.83 -6.59 23.44
CA ILE A 198 8.40 -6.51 22.09
C ILE A 198 8.38 -5.04 21.61
N PHE A 199 7.34 -4.28 21.95
CA PHE A 199 7.10 -2.92 21.49
C PHE A 199 7.72 -1.89 22.45
N ARG A 200 9.05 -1.75 22.43
CA ARG A 200 9.79 -0.97 23.45
C ARG A 200 9.88 0.54 23.18
N LYS A 201 9.98 0.96 21.92
CA LYS A 201 10.15 2.36 21.52
C LYS A 201 8.80 3.02 21.25
N GLU A 202 8.69 4.33 21.45
CA GLU A 202 7.39 5.04 21.34
C GLU A 202 6.64 4.83 20.01
N PRO A 203 7.29 4.79 18.81
CA PRO A 203 6.56 4.44 17.59
C PRO A 203 5.92 3.05 17.64
N ALA A 204 6.64 2.06 18.18
CA ALA A 204 6.15 0.70 18.33
C ALA A 204 5.08 0.57 19.44
N LYS A 205 5.22 1.34 20.55
CA LYS A 205 4.20 1.38 21.61
C LYS A 205 2.90 2.01 21.14
N SER A 206 2.97 3.10 20.38
CA SER A 206 1.79 3.72 19.80
C SER A 206 1.11 2.76 18.84
N PHE A 207 1.88 2.10 17.97
CA PHE A 207 1.35 1.03 17.11
C PHE A 207 0.64 -0.09 17.90
N LEU A 208 1.26 -0.61 18.97
CA LEU A 208 0.64 -1.61 19.85
C LEU A 208 -0.72 -1.13 20.40
N ARG A 209 -0.81 0.13 20.84
CA ARG A 209 -2.05 0.70 21.41
C ARG A 209 -3.13 0.94 20.36
N GLU A 210 -2.74 1.29 19.14
CA GLU A 210 -3.66 1.74 18.09
C GLU A 210 -4.18 0.58 17.23
N GLU A 211 -3.36 -0.44 16.99
CA GLU A 211 -3.61 -1.49 16.01
C GLU A 211 -3.85 -2.87 16.61
N ILE A 212 -3.44 -3.11 17.87
CA ILE A 212 -3.61 -4.41 18.54
C ILE A 212 -4.64 -4.29 19.66
N VAL A 213 -5.59 -5.22 19.67
CA VAL A 213 -6.58 -5.37 20.73
C VAL A 213 -6.13 -6.51 21.64
N ILE A 214 -6.06 -6.22 22.94
CA ILE A 214 -5.75 -7.20 23.99
C ILE A 214 -6.89 -7.18 24.99
N ASP A 215 -7.68 -8.26 25.03
CA ASP A 215 -8.85 -8.36 25.90
C ASP A 215 -8.95 -9.78 26.49
N GLY A 216 -9.11 -9.89 27.82
CA GLY A 216 -9.26 -11.17 28.50
C GLY A 216 -8.16 -12.21 28.24
N GLY A 217 -6.94 -11.80 27.88
CA GLY A 217 -5.84 -12.70 27.49
C GLY A 217 -5.86 -13.15 26.03
N TYR A 218 -6.79 -12.64 25.22
CA TYR A 218 -6.83 -12.78 23.77
C TYR A 218 -6.15 -11.59 23.10
N TRP A 219 -5.57 -11.86 21.93
CA TRP A 219 -4.89 -10.90 21.08
C TRP A 219 -5.51 -10.94 19.69
N SER A 220 -5.75 -9.76 19.12
CA SER A 220 -6.23 -9.61 17.75
C SER A 220 -5.76 -8.28 17.14
N LEU A 221 -5.91 -8.16 15.82
CA LEU A 221 -5.63 -6.92 15.10
C LEU A 221 -6.93 -6.16 14.87
N LYS A 222 -6.89 -4.85 15.06
CA LYS A 222 -8.05 -3.97 14.85
C LYS A 222 -8.49 -3.93 13.39
N ASN A 223 -7.51 -3.86 12.46
CA ASN A 223 -7.75 -3.86 11.01
C ASN A 223 -6.71 -4.77 10.31
N PRO A 224 -6.90 -6.11 10.31
CA PRO A 224 -5.93 -7.06 9.78
C PRO A 224 -5.51 -6.76 8.33
N GLU A 225 -6.45 -6.32 7.49
CA GLU A 225 -6.25 -6.10 6.04
C GLU A 225 -5.39 -4.88 5.68
N THR A 226 -5.22 -3.94 6.62
CA THR A 226 -4.48 -2.68 6.40
C THR A 226 -3.26 -2.54 7.29
N VAL A 227 -3.07 -3.46 8.25
CA VAL A 227 -1.99 -3.33 9.24
C VAL A 227 -0.60 -3.43 8.61
N LEU A 228 -0.44 -4.22 7.54
CA LEU A 228 0.85 -4.37 6.86
C LEU A 228 1.28 -3.09 6.15
N ASP A 229 0.34 -2.27 5.68
CA ASP A 229 0.64 -0.98 5.02
C ASP A 229 1.29 0.01 6.00
N LYS A 230 1.03 -0.17 7.30
CA LYS A 230 1.47 0.72 8.38
C LYS A 230 2.82 0.36 8.96
N ILE A 231 3.48 -0.72 8.53
CA ILE A 231 4.72 -1.21 9.14
C ILE A 231 5.81 -1.48 8.11
N THR A 232 7.07 -1.26 8.52
CA THR A 232 8.25 -1.77 7.78
C THR A 232 9.11 -2.63 8.68
N LYS A 233 9.92 -3.47 8.03
CA LYS A 233 10.99 -4.23 8.68
C LYS A 233 12.19 -3.33 8.99
#